data_AF-A0A317EI02-F1
#
_entry.id   AF-A0A317EI02-F1
#
_cell.length_a   1.000
_cell.length_b   1.000
_cell.length_c   1.000
_cell.angle_alpha   90.00
_cell.angle_beta   90.00
_cell.angle_gamma   90.00
#
_symmetry.space_group_name_H-M   'P 1'
#
loop_
_entity.id
_entity.type
_entity.pdbx_description
1 polymer ?
#
loop_
_entity_poly.entity_id
_entity_poly.type
_entity_poly.pdbx_seq_one_letter_code
_entity_poly.pdbx_strand_id
1 'polypeptide(L)'
;MKKIKFLMIPLLALALNACSQNPSGQKSATGGSRSENTKLYPEAKPNAYWKKQLSANSYEIMVNSGTETPYKNPYWNNHKKGIYVSAATGKPLFSSDTKFESGTGWPSFYQPIDPKAVKVVHDSSYGMDRDEVIEASTGLHLGHVFDDGPKPTGKRYCMNSYALKFIPAK
;
A
#
# COMPACT_ATOMS: atom_id res chain seq x y z
N MET A 1 -79.06 12.94 43.00
CA MET A 1 -78.18 14.12 43.15
C MET A 1 -76.73 13.73 42.85
N LYS A 2 -76.02 14.56 42.05
CA LYS A 2 -74.56 14.62 41.83
C LYS A 2 -73.96 13.46 40.99
N LYS A 3 -73.90 13.59 39.66
CA LYS A 3 -72.90 14.30 38.79
C LYS A 3 -71.76 13.37 38.35
N ILE A 4 -71.93 12.82 37.14
CA ILE A 4 -70.90 12.18 36.29
C ILE A 4 -69.80 13.19 35.99
N LYS A 5 -68.53 12.80 36.17
CA LYS A 5 -67.36 13.57 35.71
C LYS A 5 -66.42 12.70 34.89
N PHE A 6 -66.15 13.25 33.71
CA PHE A 6 -65.15 12.98 32.69
C PHE A 6 -63.86 12.25 33.11
N LEU A 7 -63.52 11.23 32.31
CA LEU A 7 -62.39 11.20 31.38
C LEU A 7 -61.06 11.81 31.86
N MET A 8 -60.03 10.97 31.98
CA MET A 8 -58.66 11.20 31.48
C MET A 8 -57.81 9.96 31.80
N ILE A 9 -57.46 9.22 30.75
CA ILE A 9 -56.53 8.08 30.78
C ILE A 9 -55.11 8.65 30.85
N PRO A 10 -54.30 8.34 31.87
CA PRO A 10 -52.89 8.73 31.87
C PRO A 10 -52.08 7.71 31.07
N LEU A 11 -51.67 8.13 29.87
CA LEU A 11 -50.58 7.53 29.11
C LEU A 11 -49.27 8.04 29.74
N LEU A 12 -48.57 7.22 30.53
CA LEU A 12 -47.25 7.59 31.07
C LEU A 12 -46.21 6.53 30.68
N ALA A 13 -45.18 7.03 30.01
CA ALA A 13 -44.19 6.34 29.19
C ALA A 13 -43.41 5.23 29.91
N LEU A 14 -43.28 4.07 29.25
CA LEU A 14 -42.20 3.11 29.48
C LEU A 14 -40.88 3.74 29.03
N ALA A 15 -40.03 4.13 29.97
CA ALA A 15 -38.65 4.46 29.69
C ALA A 15 -37.87 3.15 29.45
N LEU A 16 -37.63 2.81 28.18
CA LEU A 16 -36.63 1.81 27.82
C LEU A 16 -35.25 2.41 28.11
N ASN A 17 -34.59 1.92 29.17
CA ASN A 17 -33.15 2.06 29.36
C ASN A 17 -32.44 1.32 28.22
N ALA A 18 -32.23 2.02 27.10
CA ALA A 18 -31.26 1.60 26.10
C ALA A 18 -29.86 1.83 26.68
N CYS A 19 -29.11 0.75 26.85
CA CYS A 19 -27.67 0.78 27.10
C CYS A 19 -27.03 1.75 26.11
N SER A 20 -26.49 2.86 26.62
CA SER A 20 -25.62 3.73 25.85
C SER A 20 -24.34 2.95 25.58
N GLN A 21 -24.32 2.27 24.43
CA GLN A 21 -23.10 1.73 23.86
C GLN A 21 -22.21 2.91 23.53
N ASN A 22 -21.16 3.02 24.32
CA ASN A 22 -19.98 3.82 24.09
C ASN A 22 -19.59 3.69 22.60
N PRO A 23 -19.75 4.74 21.76
CA PRO A 23 -19.17 4.69 20.44
C PRO A 23 -17.70 5.00 20.70
N SER A 24 -16.89 3.96 20.87
CA SER A 24 -15.50 4.02 20.44
C SER A 24 -15.54 4.15 18.91
N GLY A 25 -15.99 5.33 18.46
CA GLY A 25 -16.00 5.77 17.10
C GLY A 25 -14.57 5.67 16.64
N GLN A 26 -14.37 4.75 15.71
CA GLN A 26 -13.22 4.69 14.85
C GLN A 26 -12.89 6.13 14.44
N LYS A 27 -11.77 6.66 14.93
CA LYS A 27 -11.12 7.76 14.25
C LYS A 27 -10.62 7.21 12.92
N SER A 28 -11.51 7.16 11.94
CA SER A 28 -11.12 7.18 10.55
C SER A 28 -10.23 8.41 10.39
N ALA A 29 -8.93 8.17 10.28
CA ALA A 29 -7.98 9.23 10.05
C ALA A 29 -8.42 9.99 8.80
N THR A 30 -8.59 11.30 8.96
CA THR A 30 -8.82 12.28 7.89
C THR A 30 -8.10 11.88 6.60
N GLY A 31 -8.89 11.65 5.55
CA GLY A 31 -8.47 11.03 4.29
C GLY A 31 -7.53 11.88 3.45
N GLY A 32 -6.22 11.66 3.63
CA GLY A 32 -5.18 12.00 2.67
C GLY A 32 -4.53 10.72 2.15
N SER A 33 -4.26 10.67 0.85
CA SER A 33 -3.50 9.55 0.27
C SER A 33 -2.10 9.49 0.88
N ARG A 34 -1.53 8.29 1.10
CA ARG A 34 -0.15 8.14 1.63
C ARG A 34 0.86 8.95 0.82
N SER A 35 0.66 8.98 -0.49
CA SER A 35 1.43 9.75 -1.47
C SER A 35 1.31 11.26 -1.33
N GLU A 36 0.48 11.79 -0.44
CA GLU A 36 0.29 13.24 -0.19
C GLU A 36 0.95 13.72 1.11
N ASN A 37 1.50 12.80 1.93
CA ASN A 37 2.12 13.14 3.20
C ASN A 37 3.58 13.61 3.03
N THR A 38 3.76 14.90 2.72
CA THR A 38 5.07 15.52 2.51
C THR A 38 5.97 15.56 3.75
N LYS A 39 5.39 15.41 4.95
CA LYS A 39 6.15 15.31 6.21
C LYS A 39 6.90 13.97 6.30
N LEU A 40 6.32 12.89 5.77
CA LEU A 40 6.91 11.55 5.80
C LEU A 40 7.68 11.20 4.52
N TYR A 41 7.26 11.78 3.39
CA TYR A 41 7.79 11.49 2.06
C TYR A 41 8.08 12.82 1.34
N PRO A 42 9.35 13.25 1.23
CA PRO A 42 9.70 14.60 0.77
C PRO A 42 9.24 14.92 -0.67
N GLU A 43 8.97 13.90 -1.49
CA GLU A 43 8.51 14.02 -2.87
C GLU A 43 7.08 13.50 -3.05
N ALA A 44 6.30 13.41 -1.97
CA ALA A 44 4.87 13.18 -2.02
C ALA A 44 4.17 14.20 -2.95
N LYS A 45 3.23 13.69 -3.77
CA LYS A 45 2.38 14.46 -4.68
C LYS A 45 0.96 13.88 -4.69
N PRO A 46 -0.06 14.72 -4.95
CA PRO A 46 -1.44 14.25 -5.07
C PRO A 46 -1.64 13.15 -6.11
N ASN A 47 -2.63 12.29 -5.89
CA ASN A 47 -2.95 11.21 -6.81
C ASN A 47 -3.24 11.73 -8.24
N ALA A 48 -3.90 12.88 -8.36
CA ALA A 48 -4.15 13.53 -9.65
C ALA A 48 -2.88 13.94 -10.42
N TYR A 49 -1.78 14.22 -9.70
CA TYR A 49 -0.48 14.45 -10.33
C TYR A 49 0.06 13.15 -10.92
N TRP A 50 0.10 12.08 -10.13
CA TRP A 50 0.61 10.78 -10.58
C TRP A 50 -0.22 10.19 -11.72
N LYS A 51 -1.53 10.41 -11.74
CA LYS A 51 -2.41 9.96 -12.85
C LYS A 51 -2.03 10.55 -14.20
N LYS A 52 -1.38 11.72 -14.22
CA LYS A 52 -0.88 12.37 -15.45
C LYS A 52 0.53 11.93 -15.84
N GLN A 53 1.34 11.46 -14.87
CA GLN A 53 2.74 11.12 -15.08
C GLN A 53 2.96 9.62 -15.36
N LEU A 54 2.14 8.77 -14.74
CA LEU A 54 2.29 7.32 -14.77
C LEU A 54 1.47 6.71 -15.92
N SER A 55 1.93 5.57 -16.41
CA SER A 55 1.08 4.68 -17.21
C SER A 55 -0.11 4.17 -16.38
N ALA A 56 -1.17 3.69 -17.03
CA ALA A 56 -2.33 3.15 -16.31
C ALA A 56 -1.93 2.01 -15.34
N ASN A 57 -1.08 1.07 -15.78
CA ASN A 57 -0.61 -0.04 -14.94
C ASN A 57 0.27 0.46 -13.78
N SER A 58 1.19 1.39 -14.05
CA SER A 58 2.03 1.97 -12.99
C SER A 58 1.20 2.76 -11.98
N TYR A 59 0.17 3.49 -12.42
CA TYR A 59 -0.74 4.20 -11.53
C TYR A 59 -1.52 3.23 -10.63
N GLU A 60 -2.09 2.18 -11.23
CA GLU A 60 -2.84 1.17 -10.48
C GLU A 60 -1.98 0.50 -9.42
N ILE A 61 -0.74 0.14 -9.75
CA ILE A 61 0.17 -0.47 -8.79
C ILE A 61 0.65 0.54 -7.75
N MET A 62 1.27 1.64 -8.19
CA MET A 62 2.03 2.51 -7.30
C MET A 62 1.14 3.42 -6.44
N VAL A 63 -0.02 3.83 -6.95
CA VAL A 63 -0.92 4.77 -6.28
C VAL A 63 -2.07 4.03 -5.61
N ASN A 64 -2.72 3.09 -6.30
CA ASN A 64 -3.84 2.33 -5.75
C ASN A 64 -3.38 1.07 -4.98
N SER A 65 -2.07 0.85 -4.83
CA SER A 65 -1.50 -0.34 -4.18
C SER A 65 -1.97 -1.67 -4.82
N GLY A 66 -2.21 -1.65 -6.13
CA GLY A 66 -2.57 -2.83 -6.91
C GLY A 66 -1.40 -3.81 -7.05
N THR A 67 -1.71 -5.02 -7.50
CA THR A 67 -0.71 -6.08 -7.77
C THR A 67 -0.91 -6.62 -9.19
N GLU A 68 0.17 -6.69 -9.97
CA GLU A 68 0.10 -7.23 -11.35
C GLU A 68 -0.01 -8.76 -11.35
N THR A 69 -0.53 -9.32 -12.45
CA THR A 69 -0.66 -10.78 -12.62
C THR A 69 0.72 -11.46 -12.65
N PRO A 70 0.93 -12.57 -11.91
CA PRO A 70 2.19 -13.30 -11.93
C PRO A 70 2.50 -13.84 -13.33
N TYR A 71 3.79 -13.88 -13.68
CA TYR A 71 4.32 -14.36 -14.97
C TYR A 71 3.84 -13.62 -16.22
N LYS A 72 3.00 -12.59 -16.07
CA LYS A 72 2.44 -11.77 -17.15
C LYS A 72 2.82 -10.31 -16.97
N ASN A 73 4.10 -10.08 -16.69
CA ASN A 73 4.66 -8.76 -16.46
C ASN A 73 6.05 -8.62 -17.12
N PRO A 74 6.58 -7.38 -17.27
CA PRO A 74 7.80 -7.16 -18.05
C PRO A 74 9.09 -7.76 -17.47
N TYR A 75 9.20 -7.89 -16.14
CA TYR A 75 10.50 -8.06 -15.49
C TYR A 75 10.66 -9.31 -14.65
N TRP A 76 9.64 -10.18 -14.51
CA TRP A 76 9.78 -11.44 -13.77
C TRP A 76 10.96 -12.28 -14.29
N ASN A 77 11.08 -12.47 -15.61
CA ASN A 77 12.15 -13.26 -16.25
C ASN A 77 13.30 -12.42 -16.83
N ASN A 78 13.43 -11.14 -16.45
CA ASN A 78 14.53 -10.34 -16.97
C ASN A 78 15.84 -10.76 -16.29
N HIS A 79 16.84 -11.16 -17.09
CA HIS A 79 18.17 -11.56 -16.63
C HIS A 79 19.29 -10.61 -17.11
N LYS A 80 18.94 -9.52 -17.79
CA LYS A 80 19.92 -8.55 -18.29
C LYS A 80 20.61 -7.83 -17.13
N LYS A 81 21.89 -7.50 -17.30
CA LYS A 81 22.62 -6.65 -16.36
C LYS A 81 22.16 -5.20 -16.48
N GLY A 82 21.92 -4.55 -15.35
CA GLY A 82 21.42 -3.18 -15.30
C GLY A 82 20.77 -2.81 -13.97
N ILE A 83 20.11 -1.65 -13.95
CA ILE A 83 19.48 -1.07 -12.75
C ILE A 83 17.97 -0.97 -12.97
N TYR A 84 17.22 -1.34 -11.94
CA TYR A 84 15.78 -1.12 -11.85
C TYR A 84 15.53 0.19 -11.11
N VAL A 85 14.90 1.13 -11.81
CA VAL A 85 14.59 2.46 -11.31
C VAL A 85 13.08 2.61 -11.07
N SER A 86 12.68 3.53 -10.20
CA SER A 86 11.26 3.86 -9.97
C SER A 86 10.58 4.25 -11.28
N ALA A 87 9.41 3.67 -11.56
CA ALA A 87 8.61 4.09 -12.70
C ALA A 87 8.12 5.55 -12.57
N ALA A 88 7.98 6.04 -11.35
CA ALA A 88 7.52 7.39 -11.01
C ALA A 88 8.65 8.44 -11.06
N THR A 89 9.76 8.19 -10.38
CA THR A 89 10.82 9.21 -10.18
C THR A 89 12.08 8.95 -11.01
N GLY A 90 12.25 7.76 -11.57
CA GLY A 90 13.48 7.36 -12.27
C GLY A 90 14.68 7.14 -11.36
N LYS A 91 14.50 7.18 -10.02
CA LYS A 91 15.57 6.92 -9.06
C LYS A 91 15.92 5.44 -8.99
N PRO A 92 17.19 5.07 -8.78
CA PRO A 92 17.60 3.68 -8.57
C PRO A 92 16.91 3.05 -7.34
N LEU A 93 16.37 1.85 -7.51
CA LEU A 93 15.74 1.07 -6.43
C LEU A 93 16.43 -0.27 -6.22
N PHE A 94 16.71 -1.01 -7.31
CA PHE A 94 17.32 -2.34 -7.24
C PHE A 94 18.36 -2.54 -8.33
N SER A 95 19.35 -3.41 -8.08
CA SER A 95 20.34 -3.84 -9.08
C SER A 95 19.98 -5.23 -9.61
N SER A 96 20.30 -5.49 -10.88
CA SER A 96 20.26 -6.85 -11.42
C SER A 96 21.15 -7.84 -10.65
N ASP A 97 22.17 -7.36 -9.94
CA ASP A 97 23.07 -8.22 -9.15
C ASP A 97 22.42 -8.78 -7.89
N THR A 98 21.34 -8.14 -7.45
CA THR A 98 20.56 -8.61 -6.31
C THR A 98 19.29 -9.35 -6.73
N LYS A 99 18.99 -9.38 -8.04
CA LYS A 99 17.85 -10.12 -8.60
C LYS A 99 18.15 -11.62 -8.58
N PHE A 100 17.14 -12.42 -8.25
CA PHE A 100 17.21 -13.87 -8.29
C PHE A 100 15.88 -14.50 -8.74
N GLU A 101 15.92 -15.77 -9.11
CA GLU A 101 14.76 -16.54 -9.52
C GLU A 101 14.06 -17.14 -8.29
N SER A 102 12.94 -16.54 -7.89
CA SER A 102 12.15 -16.98 -6.74
C SER A 102 11.04 -17.96 -7.08
N GLY A 103 10.70 -18.11 -8.38
CA GLY A 103 9.54 -18.91 -8.79
C GLY A 103 8.18 -18.34 -8.36
N THR A 104 8.11 -17.03 -8.06
CA THR A 104 6.87 -16.38 -7.60
C THR A 104 6.06 -15.79 -8.75
N GLY A 105 6.71 -15.47 -9.88
CA GLY A 105 6.09 -14.78 -11.01
C GLY A 105 6.25 -13.26 -11.01
N TRP A 106 7.04 -12.70 -10.07
CA TRP A 106 7.41 -11.28 -10.00
C TRP A 106 8.93 -11.12 -9.84
N PRO A 107 9.52 -9.99 -10.28
CA PRO A 107 10.94 -9.72 -10.06
C PRO A 107 11.24 -9.73 -8.55
N SER A 108 12.21 -10.54 -8.17
CA SER A 108 12.60 -10.75 -6.77
C SER A 108 14.05 -10.36 -6.56
N PHE A 109 14.31 -9.56 -5.53
CA PHE A 109 15.64 -9.10 -5.16
C PHE A 109 15.95 -9.46 -3.72
N TYR A 110 17.20 -9.77 -3.38
CA TYR A 110 17.54 -10.05 -1.97
C TYR A 110 17.87 -8.79 -1.15
N GLN A 111 18.11 -7.65 -1.81
CA GLN A 111 18.30 -6.34 -1.17
C GLN A 111 18.06 -5.18 -2.17
N PRO A 112 17.65 -3.99 -1.69
CA PRO A 112 17.64 -2.76 -2.49
C PRO A 112 19.07 -2.29 -2.80
N ILE A 113 19.19 -1.39 -3.78
CA ILE A 113 20.48 -0.78 -4.15
C ILE A 113 21.03 0.14 -3.04
N ASP A 114 20.12 0.80 -2.32
CA ASP A 114 20.40 1.61 -1.13
C ASP A 114 19.26 1.36 -0.13
N PRO A 115 19.55 1.01 1.14
CA PRO A 115 18.51 0.84 2.17
C PRO A 115 17.65 2.10 2.40
N LYS A 116 18.11 3.29 1.99
CA LYS A 116 17.34 4.54 2.06
C LYS A 116 16.41 4.77 0.88
N ALA A 117 16.53 3.98 -0.20
CA ALA A 117 15.70 4.14 -1.40
C ALA A 117 14.27 3.60 -1.20
N VAL A 118 14.11 2.63 -0.30
CA VAL A 118 12.82 2.00 0.03
C VAL A 118 12.54 2.10 1.52
N LYS A 119 11.26 2.02 1.89
CA LYS A 119 10.81 1.84 3.28
C LYS A 119 9.94 0.60 3.35
N VAL A 120 10.05 -0.11 4.47
CA VAL A 120 9.14 -1.21 4.81
C VAL A 120 8.09 -0.66 5.77
N VAL A 121 6.82 -0.88 5.43
CA VAL A 121 5.67 -0.47 6.23
C VAL A 121 4.79 -1.69 6.45
N HIS A 122 4.39 -1.91 7.69
CA HIS A 122 3.50 -3.00 8.04
C HIS A 122 2.12 -2.78 7.40
N ASP A 123 1.68 -3.75 6.60
CA ASP A 123 0.39 -3.80 5.89
C ASP A 123 -0.48 -4.91 6.49
N SER A 124 -1.52 -4.51 7.22
CA SER A 124 -2.52 -5.40 7.81
C SER A 124 -3.82 -5.47 6.99
N SER A 125 -3.80 -5.04 5.73
CA SER A 125 -5.00 -4.99 4.87
C SER A 125 -5.48 -6.38 4.44
N TYR A 126 -6.77 -6.50 4.12
CA TYR A 126 -7.41 -7.76 3.70
C TYR A 126 -7.27 -8.94 4.69
N GLY A 127 -7.00 -8.66 5.97
CA GLY A 127 -6.80 -9.68 6.99
C GLY A 127 -5.48 -10.46 6.84
N MET A 128 -4.56 -9.96 6.01
CA MET A 128 -3.21 -10.49 5.88
C MET A 128 -2.24 -9.58 6.64
N ASP A 129 -1.19 -10.17 7.19
CA ASP A 129 -0.06 -9.46 7.79
C ASP A 129 1.12 -9.57 6.83
N ARG A 130 1.50 -8.44 6.20
CA ARG A 130 2.57 -8.38 5.21
C ARG A 130 3.39 -7.11 5.42
N ASP A 131 4.66 -7.18 5.04
CA ASP A 131 5.54 -6.03 5.02
C ASP A 131 5.53 -5.40 3.61
N GLU A 132 4.80 -4.29 3.44
CA GLU A 132 4.75 -3.50 2.21
C GLU A 132 6.08 -2.78 2.00
N VAL A 133 6.59 -2.81 0.77
CA VAL A 133 7.75 -2.03 0.35
C VAL A 133 7.25 -0.84 -0.48
N ILE A 134 7.63 0.35 -0.05
CA ILE A 134 7.28 1.62 -0.69
C ILE A 134 8.53 2.41 -1.09
N GLU A 135 8.42 3.29 -2.08
CA GLU A 135 9.49 4.24 -2.42
C GLU A 135 9.63 5.27 -1.29
N ALA A 136 10.83 5.39 -0.73
CA ALA A 136 11.07 6.20 0.47
C ALA A 136 10.81 7.71 0.24
N SER A 137 11.03 8.21 -0.98
CA SER A 137 10.84 9.62 -1.33
C SER A 137 9.38 10.01 -1.54
N THR A 138 8.56 9.14 -2.12
CA THR A 138 7.20 9.47 -2.59
C THR A 138 6.10 8.80 -1.77
N GLY A 139 6.42 7.71 -1.07
CA GLY A 139 5.45 6.87 -0.36
C GLY A 139 4.64 5.94 -1.27
N LEU A 140 4.97 5.88 -2.57
CA LEU A 140 4.27 5.05 -3.54
C LEU A 140 4.59 3.55 -3.36
N HIS A 141 3.60 2.70 -3.62
CA HIS A 141 3.70 1.25 -3.52
C HIS A 141 4.68 0.67 -4.55
N LEU A 142 5.51 -0.30 -4.12
CA LEU A 142 6.41 -1.06 -5.00
C LEU A 142 6.09 -2.55 -4.98
N GLY A 143 5.87 -3.13 -3.79
CA GLY A 143 5.58 -4.55 -3.60
C GLY A 143 5.67 -4.93 -2.13
N HIS A 144 6.22 -6.11 -1.84
CA HIS A 144 6.34 -6.62 -0.46
C HIS A 144 7.71 -7.27 -0.22
N VAL A 145 8.09 -7.41 1.06
CA VAL A 145 9.29 -8.13 1.48
C VAL A 145 8.91 -9.33 2.36
N PHE A 146 9.66 -10.42 2.20
CA PHE A 146 9.47 -11.69 2.90
C PHE A 146 10.81 -12.24 3.43
N ASP A 147 10.74 -13.17 4.38
CA ASP A 147 11.91 -13.78 5.06
C ASP A 147 12.35 -15.14 4.49
N ASP A 148 12.00 -15.38 3.22
CA ASP A 148 12.27 -16.62 2.49
C ASP A 148 13.24 -16.40 1.31
N GLY A 149 14.11 -15.39 1.41
CA GLY A 149 15.11 -15.08 0.40
C GLY A 149 16.42 -15.87 0.56
N PRO A 150 17.33 -15.77 -0.42
CA PRO A 150 18.64 -16.40 -0.35
C PRO A 150 19.58 -15.66 0.60
N LYS A 151 20.71 -16.29 0.94
CA LYS A 151 21.88 -15.60 1.49
C LYS A 151 22.34 -14.49 0.52
N PRO A 152 22.93 -13.38 0.99
CA PRO A 152 23.37 -13.15 2.37
C PRO A 152 22.29 -12.59 3.32
N THR A 153 21.18 -12.05 2.81
CA THR A 153 20.22 -11.31 3.63
C THR A 153 19.09 -12.16 4.18
N GLY A 154 18.75 -13.27 3.52
CA GLY A 154 17.54 -14.05 3.81
C GLY A 154 16.24 -13.33 3.42
N LYS A 155 16.31 -12.17 2.79
CA LYS A 155 15.14 -11.36 2.43
C LYS A 155 14.78 -11.56 0.96
N ARG A 156 13.48 -11.55 0.64
CA ARG A 156 12.96 -11.50 -0.73
C ARG A 156 12.08 -10.28 -0.90
N TYR A 157 12.63 -9.27 -1.56
CA TYR A 157 11.89 -8.11 -2.06
C TYR A 157 11.18 -8.50 -3.35
N CYS A 158 9.89 -8.83 -3.24
CA CYS A 158 9.02 -9.23 -4.34
C CYS A 158 8.29 -8.01 -4.89
N MET A 159 8.83 -7.43 -5.98
CA MET A 159 8.39 -6.14 -6.50
C MET A 159 7.45 -6.30 -7.69
N ASN A 160 6.53 -5.36 -7.88
CA ASN A 160 5.77 -5.27 -9.12
C ASN A 160 6.66 -4.69 -10.23
N SER A 161 6.64 -5.30 -11.41
CA SER A 161 7.38 -4.83 -12.58
C SER A 161 6.90 -3.47 -13.06
N TYR A 162 5.59 -3.19 -13.06
CA TYR A 162 5.10 -1.87 -13.50
C TYR A 162 5.35 -0.74 -12.48
N ALA A 163 5.85 -1.06 -11.28
CA ALA A 163 6.42 -0.06 -10.36
C ALA A 163 7.88 0.30 -10.71
N LEU A 164 8.48 -0.42 -11.65
CA LEU A 164 9.88 -0.30 -12.05
C LEU A 164 10.00 0.07 -13.54
N LYS A 165 11.16 0.60 -13.89
CA LYS A 165 11.71 0.65 -15.27
C LYS A 165 13.11 0.06 -15.23
N PHE A 166 13.56 -0.55 -16.33
CA PHE A 166 14.88 -1.16 -16.40
C PHE A 166 15.83 -0.36 -17.30
N ILE A 167 17.01 -0.03 -16.78
CA ILE A 167 18.10 0.63 -17.49
C ILE A 167 19.24 -0.38 -17.66
N PRO A 168 19.50 -0.90 -18.88
CA PRO A 168 20.60 -1.83 -19.13
C PRO A 168 21.97 -1.24 -18.77
N ALA A 169 22.87 -2.08 -18.28
CA ALA A 169 24.28 -1.74 -18.18
C ALA A 169 24.85 -1.51 -19.60
N LYS A 170 25.80 -0.58 -19.71
CA LYS A 170 26.53 -0.31 -20.97
C LYS A 170 27.56 -1.40 -21.24
#